data_AF-A0A961A0K9-F1
#
_entry.id   AF-A0A961A0K9-F1
#
_cell.length_a   1.000
_cell.length_b   1.000
_cell.length_c   1.000
_cell.angle_alpha   90.00
_cell.angle_beta   90.00
_cell.angle_gamma   90.00
#
_symmetry.space_group_name_H-M   'P 1'
#
loop_
_entity.id
_entity.type
_entity.pdbx_description
1 polymer ?
#
loop_
_entity_poly.entity_id
_entity_poly.type
_entity_poly.pdbx_seq_one_letter_code
_entity_poly.pdbx_strand_id
1 'polypeptide(L)' 'MEKFKKIEDLFKAKEARRKELAKLPIEEKVRILVKLQKLAIPILKSRGIKKEAWKL' A
#
# COMPACT_ATOMS: atom_id res chain seq x y z
N MET A 1 18.08 -12.66 21.05
CA MET A 1 16.80 -12.11 21.57
C MET A 1 16.51 -10.69 21.06
N GLU A 2 17.49 -9.78 21.00
CA GLU A 2 17.37 -8.40 20.48
C GLU A 2 16.66 -8.26 19.10
N LYS A 3 17.02 -9.11 18.13
CA LYS A 3 16.48 -9.04 16.75
C LYS A 3 14.99 -9.33 16.68
N PHE A 4 14.49 -10.25 17.50
CA PHE A 4 13.07 -10.62 17.52
C PHE A 4 12.19 -9.48 18.05
N LYS A 5 12.68 -8.77 19.07
CA LYS A 5 12.00 -7.58 19.63
C LYS A 5 11.88 -6.46 18.59
N LYS A 6 12.96 -6.16 17.86
CA LYS A 6 12.94 -5.17 16.76
C LYS A 6 11.95 -5.53 15.65
N ILE A 7 11.84 -6.81 15.30
CA ILE A 7 10.86 -7.29 14.32
C ILE A 7 9.43 -7.09 14.84
N GLU A 8 9.18 -7.43 16.09
CA GLU A 8 7.88 -7.25 16.74
C GLU A 8 7.46 -5.77 16.76
N ASP A 9 8.38 -4.87 17.09
CA ASP A 9 8.13 -3.43 17.09
C ASP A 9 7.79 -2.89 15.69
N LEU A 10 8.46 -3.39 14.64
CA LEU A 10 8.13 -3.07 13.26
C LEU A 10 6.72 -3.54 12.88
N PHE A 11 6.33 -4.75 13.31
CA PHE A 11 4.97 -5.25 13.07
C PHE A 11 3.92 -4.43 13.81
N LYS A 12 4.17 -4.04 15.07
CA LYS A 12 3.28 -3.16 15.84
C LYS A 12 3.11 -1.81 15.17
N ALA A 13 4.20 -1.19 14.72
CA ALA A 13 4.15 0.09 14.01
C ALA A 13 3.38 -0.01 12.69
N LYS A 14 3.59 -1.10 11.93
CA LYS A 14 2.86 -1.36 10.68
C LYS A 14 1.36 -1.53 10.93
N GLU A 15 1.00 -2.21 12.00
CA GLU A 15 -0.40 -2.44 12.37
C GLU A 15 -1.10 -1.15 12.84
N ALA A 16 -0.43 -0.35 13.67
CA ALA A 16 -0.94 0.96 14.06
C ALA A 16 -1.21 1.84 12.84
N ARG A 17 -0.27 1.90 11.88
CA ARG A 17 -0.45 2.63 10.62
C ARG A 17 -1.63 2.12 9.80
N ARG A 18 -1.85 0.80 9.73
CA ARG A 18 -3.01 0.23 9.01
C ARG A 18 -4.33 0.64 9.66
N LYS A 19 -4.41 0.63 10.99
CA LYS A 19 -5.60 1.08 11.72
C LYS A 19 -5.91 2.55 11.43
N GLU A 20 -4.91 3.42 11.36
CA GLU A 20 -5.12 4.82 10.98
C GLU A 20 -5.58 4.97 9.52
N LEU A 21 -4.95 4.25 8.58
CA LEU A 21 -5.39 4.25 7.18
C LEU A 21 -6.82 3.70 7.01
N ALA A 22 -7.22 2.74 7.85
CA ALA A 22 -8.56 2.17 7.83
C ALA A 22 -9.64 3.19 8.24
N LYS A 23 -9.30 4.24 8.99
CA LYS A 23 -10.22 5.32 9.37
C LYS A 23 -10.49 6.31 8.24
N LEU A 24 -9.69 6.32 7.17
CA LEU A 24 -9.89 7.23 6.06
C LEU A 24 -11.25 7.00 5.37
N PRO A 25 -11.89 8.07 4.85
CA PRO A 25 -13.04 7.94 3.96
C PRO A 25 -12.74 7.03 2.77
N ILE A 26 -13.78 6.40 2.22
CA ILE A 26 -13.64 5.44 1.12
C ILE A 26 -13.06 6.13 -0.13
N GLU A 27 -13.43 7.38 -0.36
CA GLU A 27 -12.96 8.20 -1.47
C GLU A 27 -11.45 8.41 -1.40
N GLU A 28 -10.92 8.68 -0.21
CA GLU A 28 -9.49 8.91 -0.03
C GLU A 28 -8.69 7.60 -0.17
N LYS A 29 -9.24 6.48 0.32
CA LYS A 29 -8.66 5.15 0.09
C LYS A 29 -8.56 4.83 -1.40
N VAL A 30 -9.61 5.15 -2.16
CA VAL A 30 -9.68 4.93 -3.61
C VAL A 30 -8.67 5.82 -4.35
N ARG A 31 -8.52 7.10 -3.96
CA ARG A 31 -7.49 7.99 -4.51
C ARG A 31 -6.08 7.46 -4.24
N ILE A 32 -5.81 6.99 -3.03
CA ILE A 32 -4.52 6.37 -2.67
C ILE A 32 -4.28 5.13 -3.54
N LEU A 33 -5.29 4.26 -3.70
CA LEU A 33 -5.19 3.07 -4.52
C LEU A 33 -4.83 3.40 -5.97
N VAL A 34 -5.47 4.40 -6.58
CA VAL A 34 -5.18 4.79 -7.96
C VAL A 34 -3.79 5.40 -8.10
N LYS A 35 -3.32 6.17 -7.12
CA LYS A 35 -1.91 6.63 -7.09
C LYS A 35 -0.95 5.44 -7.05
N LEU A 36 -1.22 4.43 -6.21
CA LEU A 36 -0.40 3.22 -6.14
C LEU A 36 -0.44 2.41 -7.45
N GLN A 37 -1.61 2.31 -8.09
CA GLN A 37 -1.74 1.67 -9.40
C GLN A 37 -0.86 2.38 -10.44
N LYS A 38 -0.91 3.72 -10.52
CA LYS A 38 -0.08 4.50 -11.47
C LYS A 38 1.41 4.26 -11.28
N LEU A 39 1.87 4.05 -10.05
CA LEU A 39 3.28 3.71 -9.76
C LEU A 39 3.63 2.26 -10.12
N ALA A 40 2.70 1.32 -9.88
CA ALA A 40 2.93 -0.10 -10.13
C ALA A 40 2.82 -0.47 -11.63
N ILE A 41 1.98 0.23 -12.39
CA ILE A 41 1.70 -0.08 -13.80
C ILE A 41 2.96 -0.09 -14.68
N PRO A 42 3.88 0.89 -14.62
CA PRO A 42 5.12 0.84 -15.38
C PRO A 42 5.93 -0.44 -15.11
N ILE A 43 6.00 -0.88 -13.85
CA ILE A 43 6.71 -2.10 -13.43
C ILE A 43 6.01 -3.35 -13.97
N LEU A 44 4.67 -3.35 -14.00
CA LEU A 44 3.90 -4.46 -14.57
C LEU A 44 4.03 -4.51 -16.09
N LYS A 45 3.98 -3.36 -16.76
CA LYS A 45 4.17 -3.23 -18.21
C LYS A 45 5.55 -3.72 -18.64
N SER A 46 6.61 -3.40 -17.88
CA SER A 46 7.96 -3.90 -18.18
C SER A 46 8.09 -5.42 -18.05
N ARG A 47 7.15 -6.07 -17.34
CA ARG A 47 7.05 -7.54 -17.20
C ARG A 47 6.10 -8.16 -18.23
N GLY A 48 5.63 -7.39 -19.22
CA GLY A 48 4.66 -7.84 -20.22
C GLY A 48 3.22 -7.93 -19.73
N ILE A 49 2.93 -7.51 -18.49
CA ILE A 49 1.58 -7.54 -17.94
C ILE A 49 0.86 -6.24 -18.33
N LYS A 50 -0.17 -6.37 -19.17
CA LYS A 50 -1.05 -5.24 -19.52
C LYS A 50 -2.00 -4.95 -18.37
N LYS A 51 -1.74 -3.84 -17.66
CA LYS A 51 -2.67 -3.25 -16.68
C LYS A 51 -2.79 -1.74 -16.88
N GLU A 52 -3.97 -1.24 -16.58
CA GLU A 52 -4.30 0.18 -16.57
C GLU A 52 -4.83 0.59 -15.19
N ALA A 53 -4.67 1.87 -14.86
CA ALA A 53 -5.17 2.42 -13.61
C ALA A 53 -6.69 2.59 -13.72
N TRP A 54 -7.38 2.54 -12.59
CA TRP A 54 -8.81 2.87 -12.58
C TRP A 54 -9.02 4.32 -12.99
N LYS A 55 -10.06 4.54 -13.78
CA LYS A 55 -10.54 5.87 -14.15
C LYS A 55 -11.50 6.30 -13.06
N LEU A 56 -11.07 7.27 -12.25
CA LEU A 56 -11.90 7.96 -11.26
C LEU A 56 -12.39 9.27 -11.85
#